data_AF-A0A4Q6C2Q2-F1
#
_entry.id   AF-A0A4Q6C2Q2-F1
#
_cell.length_a   1.000
_cell.length_b   1.000
_cell.length_c   1.000
_cell.angle_alpha   90.00
_cell.angle_beta   90.00
_cell.angle_gamma   90.00
#
_symmetry.space_group_name_H-M   'P 1'
#
loop_
_entity.id
_entity.type
_entity.pdbx_description
1 polymer ?
#
loop_
_entity_poly.entity_id
_entity_poly.type
_entity_poly.pdbx_seq_one_letter_code
_entity_poly.pdbx_strand_id
1 'polypeptide(L)'
;YFPMTVKKHLRAQEIARENRLPCIYLVDSGGAFLPLQDEVFPDREHFGRIFYNQARLSAENIPQVAVVMGSCTAGGAYVPAMCDESIIVKNQGTIFLGGPPLVKAATGEVVDAEALGGAEVHTGISGVADHLAEDDRDALQIARNLVGNFNGRKAVELAVRESCDPRFPASELYGIVPRDTRRPFDIREVIARLVDGSEFDEFKARYGKTLVTGFAHLHGYPVGIVANNGILFAESALKGAHFIELCNQRGIPLVFLQNITGFMVGRKYENAGIAKDGAKMVTAVACSSVPKFTVVIGGSFGAGNYAMCGRAYGARFLWMWPNARISVMGGEQAASVLATVRRDGIEAAGKTWSGEEEEAFKAPIREQYETQGSPWYATARLWDDGIIDPADTRRVLGLAISVETKPMSIWKDQNPARKDSIPQPPEPATFREPAVAADFSPTTTAPPRAVPAASNEREPKESLIAADLTIEGKIEGTGHVRIAGKFKGDVNVQGDLTIENGAKLNGGVRAKKVTVAGELEGNIESASRVELLSSGVIIGDLKAGSLTVAAGSRMRGQADFGWDDGKSSAPSKSGAKDKDAENVAAS
;
A
#
# COMPACT_ATOMS: atom_id res chain seq x y z
N TYR A 1 -11.14 -24.46 -1.05
CA TYR A 1 -10.15 -23.38 -0.87
C TYR A 1 -8.88 -23.92 -0.25
N PHE A 2 -7.81 -24.01 -1.03
CA PHE A 2 -6.43 -24.13 -0.54
C PHE A 2 -5.90 -22.72 -0.18
N PRO A 3 -4.76 -22.60 0.53
CA PRO A 3 -4.14 -21.30 0.83
C PRO A 3 -3.93 -20.44 -0.42
N MET A 4 -3.45 -21.05 -1.51
CA MET A 4 -3.27 -20.34 -2.80
C MET A 4 -4.59 -19.98 -3.49
N THR A 5 -5.68 -20.72 -3.25
CA THR A 5 -7.01 -20.32 -3.75
C THR A 5 -7.44 -19.02 -3.10
N VAL A 6 -7.26 -18.89 -1.77
CA VAL A 6 -7.57 -17.66 -1.03
C VAL A 6 -6.73 -16.50 -1.55
N LYS A 7 -5.41 -16.69 -1.60
CA LYS A 7 -4.48 -15.65 -2.08
C LYS A 7 -4.83 -15.17 -3.49
N LYS A 8 -5.23 -16.08 -4.38
CA LYS A 8 -5.63 -15.75 -5.76
C LYS A 8 -6.96 -15.00 -5.82
N HIS A 9 -7.94 -15.39 -5.02
CA HIS A 9 -9.20 -14.65 -4.91
C HIS A 9 -8.94 -13.22 -4.41
N LEU A 10 -8.17 -13.06 -3.34
CA LEU A 10 -7.82 -11.75 -2.79
C LEU A 10 -7.05 -10.88 -3.78
N ARG A 11 -6.11 -11.45 -4.54
CA ARG A 11 -5.38 -10.71 -5.59
C ARG A 11 -6.33 -10.22 -6.70
N ALA A 12 -7.33 -11.00 -7.08
CA ALA A 12 -8.33 -10.56 -8.06
C ALA A 12 -9.13 -9.35 -7.54
N GLN A 13 -9.55 -9.37 -6.27
CA GLN A 13 -10.24 -8.25 -5.63
C GLN A 13 -9.34 -7.02 -5.46
N GLU A 14 -8.05 -7.21 -5.17
CA GLU A 14 -7.08 -6.12 -5.11
C GLU A 14 -6.97 -5.41 -6.46
N ILE A 15 -6.81 -6.17 -7.56
CA ILE A 15 -6.81 -5.63 -8.92
C ILE A 15 -8.12 -4.92 -9.23
N ALA A 16 -9.26 -5.51 -8.85
CA ALA A 16 -10.57 -4.90 -9.04
C ALA A 16 -10.70 -3.57 -8.30
N ARG A 17 -10.27 -3.49 -7.04
CA ARG A 17 -10.29 -2.26 -6.25
C ARG A 17 -9.41 -1.18 -6.86
N GLU A 18 -8.16 -1.52 -7.15
CA GLU A 18 -7.18 -0.56 -7.66
C GLU A 18 -7.62 0.04 -8.99
N ASN A 19 -8.25 -0.77 -9.86
CA ASN A 19 -8.66 -0.38 -11.21
C ASN A 19 -10.18 -0.13 -11.33
N ARG A 20 -10.91 -0.06 -10.22
CA ARG A 20 -12.37 0.13 -10.13
C ARG A 20 -13.19 -0.76 -11.08
N LEU A 21 -12.87 -2.05 -11.10
CA LEU A 21 -13.52 -3.03 -11.97
C LEU A 21 -14.67 -3.72 -11.24
N PRO A 22 -15.87 -3.79 -11.82
CA PRO A 22 -16.94 -4.63 -11.30
C PRO A 22 -16.48 -6.08 -11.13
N CYS A 23 -16.93 -6.73 -10.07
CA CYS A 23 -16.59 -8.12 -9.76
C CYS A 23 -17.75 -9.03 -10.09
N ILE A 24 -17.47 -10.12 -10.83
CA ILE A 24 -18.42 -11.21 -11.08
C ILE A 24 -17.82 -12.49 -10.51
N TYR A 25 -18.48 -13.07 -9.50
CA TYR A 25 -18.06 -14.31 -8.85
C TYR A 25 -18.88 -15.47 -9.39
N LEU A 26 -18.27 -16.35 -10.19
CA LEU A 26 -18.89 -17.61 -10.59
C LEU A 26 -18.61 -18.64 -9.48
N VAL A 27 -19.58 -18.81 -8.59
CA VAL A 27 -19.44 -19.55 -7.34
C VAL A 27 -19.81 -21.02 -7.54
N ASP A 28 -18.81 -21.87 -7.39
CA ASP A 28 -18.98 -23.33 -7.27
C ASP A 28 -17.83 -23.90 -6.42
N SER A 29 -18.08 -24.09 -5.12
CA SER A 29 -17.05 -24.48 -4.17
C SER A 29 -17.60 -25.17 -2.93
N GLY A 30 -17.18 -26.43 -2.71
CA GLY A 30 -17.50 -27.22 -1.52
C GLY A 30 -16.85 -26.78 -0.19
N GLY A 31 -16.12 -25.65 -0.16
CA GLY A 31 -15.63 -25.04 1.09
C GLY A 31 -14.11 -25.02 1.23
N ALA A 32 -13.61 -24.90 2.48
CA ALA A 32 -12.19 -24.83 2.80
C ALA A 32 -11.51 -26.21 2.79
N PHE A 33 -10.22 -26.27 2.42
CA PHE A 33 -9.42 -27.47 2.56
C PHE A 33 -9.03 -27.67 4.02
N LEU A 34 -9.82 -28.46 4.74
CA LEU A 34 -9.75 -28.62 6.20
C LEU A 34 -8.35 -28.99 6.75
N PRO A 35 -7.53 -29.83 6.08
CA PRO A 35 -6.19 -30.15 6.59
C PRO A 35 -5.21 -28.96 6.67
N LEU A 36 -5.48 -27.87 5.93
CA LEU A 36 -4.67 -26.64 5.95
C LEU A 36 -5.52 -25.44 6.40
N GLN A 37 -6.48 -25.66 7.29
CA GLN A 37 -7.41 -24.61 7.72
C GLN A 37 -6.70 -23.42 8.38
N ASP A 38 -5.57 -23.62 9.04
CA ASP A 38 -4.75 -22.60 9.69
C ASP A 38 -4.10 -21.63 8.71
N GLU A 39 -3.85 -22.09 7.48
CA GLU A 39 -3.37 -21.26 6.35
C GLU A 39 -4.50 -20.71 5.47
N VAL A 40 -5.76 -20.97 5.83
CA VAL A 40 -6.95 -20.59 5.04
C VAL A 40 -7.90 -19.67 5.82
N PHE A 41 -7.98 -19.79 7.15
CA PHE A 41 -9.05 -19.17 7.94
C PHE A 41 -8.63 -17.95 8.79
N PRO A 42 -7.59 -18.02 9.65
CA PRO A 42 -7.50 -17.12 10.80
C PRO A 42 -6.93 -15.71 10.55
N ASP A 43 -6.03 -15.53 9.58
CA ASP A 43 -5.21 -14.31 9.47
C ASP A 43 -5.84 -13.21 8.58
N ARG A 44 -5.26 -12.01 8.59
CA ARG A 44 -5.75 -10.82 7.89
C ARG A 44 -5.98 -11.04 6.38
N GLU A 45 -5.11 -11.81 5.74
CA GLU A 45 -5.18 -12.12 4.30
C GLU A 45 -5.71 -13.54 4.04
N HIS A 46 -6.53 -14.06 4.96
CA HIS A 46 -7.20 -15.35 4.83
C HIS A 46 -8.66 -15.17 4.38
N PHE A 47 -9.44 -16.26 4.38
CA PHE A 47 -10.74 -16.37 3.71
C PHE A 47 -11.73 -15.26 4.07
N GLY A 48 -11.77 -14.81 5.33
CA GLY A 48 -12.65 -13.73 5.78
C GLY A 48 -12.39 -12.38 5.08
N ARG A 49 -11.19 -12.17 4.54
CA ARG A 49 -10.82 -10.95 3.82
C ARG A 49 -11.60 -10.77 2.52
N ILE A 50 -12.11 -11.86 1.92
CA ILE A 50 -12.95 -11.83 0.72
C ILE A 50 -14.20 -10.99 0.99
N PHE A 51 -14.88 -11.24 2.11
CA PHE A 51 -16.12 -10.57 2.49
C PHE A 51 -15.88 -9.11 2.89
N TYR A 52 -14.78 -8.85 3.61
CA TYR A 52 -14.34 -7.48 3.90
C TYR A 52 -14.15 -6.69 2.61
N ASN A 53 -13.47 -7.27 1.62
CA ASN A 53 -13.22 -6.62 0.34
C ASN A 53 -14.52 -6.40 -0.43
N GLN A 54 -15.43 -7.40 -0.50
CA GLN A 54 -16.74 -7.24 -1.17
C GLN A 54 -17.52 -6.05 -0.61
N ALA A 55 -17.65 -5.97 0.71
CA ALA A 55 -18.36 -4.86 1.36
C ALA A 55 -17.71 -3.50 1.09
N ARG A 56 -16.38 -3.42 1.07
CA ARG A 56 -15.66 -2.16 0.79
C ARG A 56 -15.73 -1.77 -0.69
N LEU A 57 -15.63 -2.73 -1.60
CA LEU A 57 -15.78 -2.52 -3.04
C LEU A 57 -17.19 -2.01 -3.36
N SER A 58 -18.23 -2.65 -2.83
CA SER A 58 -19.62 -2.19 -2.96
C SER A 58 -19.79 -0.77 -2.41
N ALA A 59 -19.26 -0.47 -1.21
CA ALA A 59 -19.29 0.87 -0.63
C ALA A 59 -18.54 1.93 -1.46
N GLU A 60 -17.54 1.53 -2.25
CA GLU A 60 -16.82 2.39 -3.21
C GLU A 60 -17.55 2.50 -4.56
N ASN A 61 -18.77 1.99 -4.66
CA ASN A 61 -19.59 1.89 -5.87
C ASN A 61 -18.91 1.08 -6.98
N ILE A 62 -18.29 -0.04 -6.60
CA ILE A 62 -17.75 -1.06 -7.51
C ILE A 62 -18.68 -2.28 -7.42
N PRO A 63 -19.53 -2.53 -8.45
CA PRO A 63 -20.57 -3.56 -8.38
C PRO A 63 -20.01 -4.95 -8.08
N GLN A 64 -20.68 -5.66 -7.16
CA GLN A 64 -20.39 -7.04 -6.78
C GLN A 64 -21.56 -7.93 -7.21
N VAL A 65 -21.32 -8.88 -8.13
CA VAL A 65 -22.34 -9.83 -8.60
C VAL A 65 -21.89 -11.25 -8.34
N ALA A 66 -22.77 -12.08 -7.77
CA ALA A 66 -22.54 -13.51 -7.62
C ALA A 66 -23.42 -14.33 -8.57
N VAL A 67 -22.86 -15.41 -9.10
CA VAL A 67 -23.57 -16.42 -9.90
C VAL A 67 -23.30 -17.77 -9.27
N VAL A 68 -24.26 -18.30 -8.53
CA VAL A 68 -24.16 -19.57 -7.80
C VAL A 68 -24.55 -20.71 -8.72
N MET A 69 -23.54 -21.42 -9.22
CA MET A 69 -23.64 -22.48 -10.22
C MET A 69 -23.42 -23.88 -9.60
N GLY A 70 -23.37 -23.97 -8.28
CA GLY A 70 -23.12 -25.22 -7.58
C GLY A 70 -23.14 -25.04 -6.07
N SER A 71 -22.29 -25.77 -5.36
CA SER A 71 -22.29 -25.72 -3.90
C SER A 71 -21.68 -24.43 -3.36
N CYS A 72 -22.33 -23.84 -2.36
CA CYS A 72 -21.88 -22.64 -1.66
C CYS A 72 -22.10 -22.80 -0.14
N THR A 73 -21.13 -23.41 0.54
CA THR A 73 -21.28 -23.85 1.94
C THR A 73 -20.46 -23.02 2.94
N ALA A 74 -20.96 -22.94 4.17
CA ALA A 74 -20.33 -22.32 5.33
C ALA A 74 -19.90 -20.87 5.06
N GLY A 75 -18.63 -20.53 5.29
CA GLY A 75 -18.14 -19.18 4.99
C GLY A 75 -18.34 -18.79 3.52
N GLY A 76 -18.34 -19.75 2.58
CA GLY A 76 -18.57 -19.48 1.16
C GLY A 76 -19.95 -18.85 0.90
N ALA A 77 -20.94 -19.14 1.73
CA ALA A 77 -22.31 -18.61 1.62
C ALA A 77 -22.36 -17.08 1.70
N TYR A 78 -21.37 -16.43 2.32
CA TYR A 78 -21.28 -14.98 2.36
C TYR A 78 -20.90 -14.35 1.01
N VAL A 79 -20.32 -15.12 0.06
CA VAL A 79 -20.02 -14.57 -1.27
C VAL A 79 -21.30 -14.08 -1.96
N PRO A 80 -22.34 -14.91 -2.19
CA PRO A 80 -23.60 -14.42 -2.74
C PRO A 80 -24.37 -13.52 -1.76
N ALA A 81 -24.42 -13.86 -0.46
CA ALA A 81 -25.22 -13.09 0.50
C ALA A 81 -24.73 -11.64 0.72
N MET A 82 -23.50 -11.31 0.31
CA MET A 82 -22.92 -9.96 0.41
C MET A 82 -22.66 -9.30 -0.96
N CYS A 83 -23.02 -9.93 -2.07
CA CYS A 83 -23.03 -9.25 -3.37
C CYS A 83 -24.22 -8.30 -3.46
N ASP A 84 -24.09 -7.29 -4.32
CA ASP A 84 -25.17 -6.32 -4.57
C ASP A 84 -26.36 -7.00 -5.27
N GLU A 85 -26.06 -7.95 -6.15
CA GLU A 85 -27.04 -8.82 -6.80
C GLU A 85 -26.49 -10.26 -6.94
N SER A 86 -27.36 -11.24 -6.71
CA SER A 86 -27.05 -12.66 -6.69
C SER A 86 -27.98 -13.48 -7.59
N ILE A 87 -27.39 -14.32 -8.43
CA ILE A 87 -28.06 -15.25 -9.34
C ILE A 87 -27.82 -16.67 -8.84
N ILE A 88 -28.82 -17.54 -8.88
CA ILE A 88 -28.70 -18.95 -8.47
C ILE A 88 -29.35 -19.89 -9.49
N VAL A 89 -28.65 -20.97 -9.86
CA VAL A 89 -29.14 -21.97 -10.82
C VAL A 89 -30.07 -22.97 -10.12
N LYS A 90 -31.27 -23.16 -10.67
CA LYS A 90 -32.30 -24.07 -10.16
C LYS A 90 -31.83 -25.53 -10.15
N ASN A 91 -32.18 -26.27 -9.09
CA ASN A 91 -31.82 -27.69 -8.92
C ASN A 91 -30.31 -27.98 -9.02
N GLN A 92 -29.45 -26.99 -8.74
CA GLN A 92 -28.00 -27.11 -8.89
C GLN A 92 -27.26 -26.23 -7.87
N GLY A 93 -27.58 -24.93 -7.85
CA GLY A 93 -27.03 -23.98 -6.90
C GLY A 93 -27.59 -24.19 -5.50
N THR A 94 -26.72 -24.23 -4.50
CA THR A 94 -27.12 -24.37 -3.08
C THR A 94 -26.32 -23.45 -2.18
N ILE A 95 -26.97 -22.74 -1.25
CA ILE A 95 -26.35 -21.81 -0.29
C ILE A 95 -26.75 -22.20 1.13
N PHE A 96 -25.78 -22.37 2.03
CA PHE A 96 -26.08 -22.57 3.45
C PHE A 96 -24.87 -22.33 4.36
N LEU A 97 -25.10 -21.82 5.57
CA LEU A 97 -24.05 -21.68 6.59
C LEU A 97 -23.63 -23.02 7.20
N GLY A 98 -24.54 -23.99 7.23
CA GLY A 98 -24.28 -25.35 7.66
C GLY A 98 -24.96 -26.30 6.70
N GLY A 99 -24.20 -27.11 5.97
CA GLY A 99 -24.78 -28.07 5.04
C GLY A 99 -25.51 -29.21 5.74
N PRO A 100 -26.24 -30.06 4.98
CA PRO A 100 -27.00 -31.17 5.54
C PRO A 100 -26.25 -32.05 6.55
N PRO A 101 -24.95 -32.39 6.34
CA PRO A 101 -24.21 -33.16 7.34
C PRO A 101 -24.06 -32.45 8.69
N LEU A 102 -23.89 -31.11 8.68
CA LEU A 102 -23.75 -30.31 9.90
C LEU A 102 -25.09 -30.15 10.61
N VAL A 103 -26.18 -29.92 9.85
CA VAL A 103 -27.55 -29.85 10.40
C VAL A 103 -27.91 -31.16 11.10
N LYS A 104 -27.67 -32.30 10.43
CA LYS A 104 -27.89 -33.62 11.01
C LYS A 104 -27.06 -33.86 12.27
N ALA A 105 -25.78 -33.49 12.25
CA ALA A 105 -24.91 -33.65 13.40
C ALA A 105 -25.31 -32.79 14.60
N ALA A 106 -25.81 -31.57 14.36
CA ALA A 106 -26.17 -30.62 15.41
C ALA A 106 -27.58 -30.83 15.97
N THR A 107 -28.55 -31.24 15.14
CA THR A 107 -29.99 -31.25 15.50
C THR A 107 -30.67 -32.61 15.32
N GLY A 108 -30.06 -33.53 14.57
CA GLY A 108 -30.68 -34.79 14.16
C GLY A 108 -31.63 -34.70 12.96
N GLU A 109 -31.93 -33.49 12.48
CA GLU A 109 -32.78 -33.29 11.30
C GLU A 109 -32.11 -33.82 10.03
N VAL A 110 -32.89 -34.51 9.19
CA VAL A 110 -32.45 -35.01 7.89
C VAL A 110 -33.19 -34.25 6.81
N VAL A 111 -32.47 -33.38 6.13
CA VAL A 111 -32.95 -32.53 5.03
C VAL A 111 -31.96 -32.65 3.87
N ASP A 112 -32.44 -32.60 2.63
CA ASP A 112 -31.55 -32.56 1.47
C ASP A 112 -31.05 -31.13 1.18
N ALA A 113 -30.08 -31.00 0.28
CA ALA A 113 -29.44 -29.71 0.00
C ALA A 113 -30.37 -28.71 -0.70
N GLU A 114 -31.28 -29.18 -1.55
CA GLU A 114 -32.22 -28.32 -2.30
C GLU A 114 -33.31 -27.77 -1.37
N ALA A 115 -33.86 -28.63 -0.50
CA ALA A 115 -34.83 -28.24 0.50
C ALA A 115 -34.23 -27.32 1.58
N LEU A 116 -32.95 -27.50 1.92
CA LEU A 116 -32.28 -26.68 2.93
C LEU A 116 -31.91 -25.27 2.43
N GLY A 117 -31.43 -25.17 1.19
CA GLY A 117 -30.86 -23.93 0.66
C GLY A 117 -30.71 -23.92 -0.85
N GLY A 118 -31.64 -24.55 -1.56
CA GLY A 118 -31.71 -24.54 -3.02
C GLY A 118 -32.18 -23.20 -3.59
N ALA A 119 -32.30 -23.16 -4.91
CA ALA A 119 -32.63 -21.95 -5.63
C ALA A 119 -34.02 -21.42 -5.28
N GLU A 120 -35.03 -22.30 -5.22
CA GLU A 120 -36.41 -21.91 -4.90
C GLU A 120 -36.54 -21.36 -3.48
N VAL A 121 -35.76 -21.88 -2.52
CA VAL A 121 -35.70 -21.38 -1.14
C VAL A 121 -35.14 -19.95 -1.12
N HIS A 122 -34.08 -19.70 -1.87
CA HIS A 122 -33.39 -18.40 -1.82
C HIS A 122 -34.03 -17.31 -2.65
N THR A 123 -34.74 -17.64 -3.73
CA THR A 123 -35.46 -16.66 -4.56
C THR A 123 -36.95 -16.53 -4.19
N GLY A 124 -37.55 -17.53 -3.55
CA GLY A 124 -38.98 -17.56 -3.22
C GLY A 124 -39.32 -17.32 -1.75
N ILE A 125 -38.41 -17.63 -0.81
CA ILE A 125 -38.70 -17.60 0.64
C ILE A 125 -37.79 -16.63 1.38
N SER A 126 -36.48 -16.84 1.30
CA SER A 126 -35.51 -16.11 2.16
C SER A 126 -34.99 -14.80 1.56
N GLY A 127 -34.96 -14.68 0.22
CA GLY A 127 -34.43 -13.50 -0.47
C GLY A 127 -32.91 -13.37 -0.41
N VAL A 128 -32.17 -14.46 -0.20
CA VAL A 128 -30.69 -14.46 -0.24
C VAL A 128 -30.17 -14.36 -1.68
N ALA A 129 -30.96 -14.80 -2.65
CA ALA A 129 -30.67 -14.66 -4.07
C ALA A 129 -31.79 -13.89 -4.76
N ASP A 130 -31.44 -13.05 -5.72
CA ASP A 130 -32.34 -12.10 -6.37
C ASP A 130 -32.91 -12.67 -7.67
N HIS A 131 -32.13 -13.51 -8.36
CA HIS A 131 -32.47 -14.03 -9.68
C HIS A 131 -32.39 -15.56 -9.72
N LEU A 132 -33.49 -16.19 -10.15
CA LEU A 132 -33.56 -17.62 -10.44
C LEU A 132 -33.14 -17.86 -11.89
N ALA A 133 -32.17 -18.73 -12.12
CA ALA A 133 -31.76 -19.16 -13.46
C ALA A 133 -32.12 -20.63 -13.70
N GLU A 134 -32.54 -20.97 -14.92
CA GLU A 134 -32.92 -22.34 -15.28
C GLU A 134 -31.68 -23.26 -15.46
N ASP A 135 -30.59 -22.71 -15.99
CA ASP A 135 -29.31 -23.39 -16.18
C ASP A 135 -28.13 -22.40 -16.17
N ASP A 136 -26.91 -22.92 -16.31
CA ASP A 136 -25.69 -22.12 -16.36
C ASP A 136 -25.69 -21.05 -17.47
N ARG A 137 -26.28 -21.35 -18.64
CA ARG A 137 -26.29 -20.41 -19.77
C ARG A 137 -27.24 -19.26 -19.49
N ASP A 138 -28.41 -19.57 -18.93
CA ASP A 138 -29.37 -18.58 -18.48
C ASP A 138 -28.77 -17.70 -17.38
N ALA A 139 -28.10 -18.29 -16.40
CA ALA A 139 -27.42 -17.56 -15.33
C ALA A 139 -26.38 -16.56 -15.87
N LEU A 140 -25.57 -16.97 -16.85
CA LEU A 140 -24.60 -16.09 -17.51
C LEU A 140 -25.29 -15.01 -18.36
N GLN A 141 -26.43 -15.29 -18.97
CA GLN A 141 -27.22 -14.29 -19.70
C GLN A 141 -27.80 -13.23 -18.75
N ILE A 142 -28.33 -13.64 -17.59
CA ILE A 142 -28.79 -12.73 -16.54
C ILE A 142 -27.63 -11.87 -16.05
N ALA A 143 -26.47 -12.46 -15.74
CA ALA A 143 -25.29 -11.72 -15.30
C ALA A 143 -24.86 -10.64 -16.33
N ARG A 144 -24.93 -10.95 -17.64
CA ARG A 144 -24.65 -9.97 -18.70
C ARG A 144 -25.68 -8.85 -18.74
N ASN A 145 -26.95 -9.14 -18.50
CA ASN A 145 -28.01 -8.13 -18.42
C ASN A 145 -27.77 -7.19 -17.23
N LEU A 146 -27.35 -7.72 -16.07
CA LEU A 146 -26.99 -6.91 -14.90
C LEU A 146 -25.82 -5.96 -15.19
N VAL A 147 -24.76 -6.46 -15.83
CA VAL A 147 -23.62 -5.63 -16.27
C VAL A 147 -24.07 -4.49 -17.20
N GLY A 148 -25.06 -4.75 -18.06
CA GLY A 148 -25.68 -3.72 -18.92
C GLY A 148 -26.32 -2.55 -18.15
N ASN A 149 -26.64 -2.75 -16.86
CA ASN A 149 -27.33 -1.78 -16.01
C ASN A 149 -26.40 -1.04 -15.03
N PHE A 150 -25.10 -1.38 -14.95
CA PHE A 150 -24.17 -0.78 -13.98
C PHE A 150 -23.97 0.74 -14.12
N ASN A 151 -24.42 1.35 -15.22
CA ASN A 151 -24.35 2.80 -15.47
C ASN A 151 -22.95 3.41 -15.27
N GLY A 152 -21.90 2.58 -15.36
CA GLY A 152 -20.51 3.00 -15.19
C GLY A 152 -19.94 3.52 -16.49
N ARG A 153 -19.29 4.68 -16.46
CA ARG A 153 -18.49 5.19 -17.58
C ARG A 153 -17.04 5.33 -17.15
N LYS A 154 -16.13 4.74 -17.94
CA LYS A 154 -14.70 4.94 -17.77
C LYS A 154 -14.35 6.39 -18.15
N ALA A 155 -13.78 7.16 -17.22
CA ALA A 155 -13.15 8.43 -17.55
C ALA A 155 -11.74 8.16 -18.11
N VAL A 156 -11.50 8.55 -19.37
CA VAL A 156 -10.18 8.49 -19.99
C VAL A 156 -9.56 9.89 -19.91
N GLU A 157 -8.64 10.09 -18.95
CA GLU A 157 -7.94 11.37 -18.76
C GLU A 157 -6.59 11.43 -19.52
N LEU A 158 -6.14 10.30 -20.09
CA LEU A 158 -4.93 10.23 -20.90
C LEU A 158 -5.16 10.86 -22.28
N ALA A 159 -4.14 11.55 -22.79
CA ALA A 159 -4.11 12.05 -24.17
C ALA A 159 -3.85 10.90 -25.15
N VAL A 160 -4.84 10.01 -25.32
CA VAL A 160 -4.76 8.85 -26.21
C VAL A 160 -4.66 9.31 -27.66
N ARG A 161 -3.76 8.68 -28.42
CA ARG A 161 -3.58 8.89 -29.86
C ARG A 161 -4.07 7.68 -30.64
N GLU A 162 -4.16 7.82 -31.96
CA GLU A 162 -4.36 6.66 -32.83
C GLU A 162 -3.17 5.69 -32.66
N SER A 163 -3.47 4.41 -32.42
CA SER A 163 -2.47 3.37 -32.26
C SER A 163 -1.82 3.07 -33.61
N CYS A 164 -0.50 2.92 -33.62
CA CYS A 164 0.23 2.36 -34.76
C CYS A 164 1.09 1.18 -34.32
N ASP A 165 1.30 0.21 -35.21
CA ASP A 165 2.11 -0.96 -34.89
C ASP A 165 3.61 -0.60 -34.80
N PRO A 166 4.39 -1.34 -34.00
CA PRO A 166 5.84 -1.22 -34.02
C PRO A 166 6.39 -1.56 -35.41
N ARG A 167 7.53 -0.96 -35.78
CA ARG A 167 8.19 -1.22 -37.08
C ARG A 167 8.81 -2.61 -37.18
N PHE A 168 8.95 -3.30 -36.05
CA PHE A 168 9.61 -4.60 -35.94
C PHE A 168 8.63 -5.65 -35.41
N PRO A 169 8.62 -6.87 -35.95
CA PRO A 169 7.79 -7.97 -35.46
C PRO A 169 8.09 -8.32 -33.99
N ALA A 170 7.04 -8.56 -33.20
CA ALA A 170 7.17 -8.98 -31.81
C ALA A 170 7.90 -10.33 -31.65
N SER A 171 7.81 -11.21 -32.65
CA SER A 171 8.49 -12.52 -32.65
C SER A 171 10.02 -12.41 -32.63
N GLU A 172 10.60 -11.28 -33.03
CA GLU A 172 12.05 -11.07 -32.96
C GLU A 172 12.56 -10.98 -31.50
N LEU A 173 11.68 -10.74 -30.51
CA LEU A 173 12.02 -10.74 -29.09
C LEU A 173 12.67 -12.05 -28.64
N TYR A 174 12.29 -13.18 -29.25
CA TYR A 174 12.89 -14.50 -28.94
C TYR A 174 14.38 -14.58 -29.25
N GLY A 175 14.86 -13.80 -30.23
CA GLY A 175 16.27 -13.77 -30.65
C GLY A 175 17.11 -12.70 -29.94
N ILE A 176 16.46 -11.73 -29.30
CA ILE A 176 17.13 -10.56 -28.70
C ILE A 176 17.55 -10.85 -27.27
N VAL A 177 16.63 -11.39 -26.46
CA VAL A 177 16.88 -11.59 -25.03
C VAL A 177 17.64 -12.90 -24.82
N PRO A 178 18.89 -12.84 -24.31
CA PRO A 178 19.68 -14.06 -24.12
C PRO A 178 19.07 -14.97 -23.06
N ARG A 179 19.20 -16.29 -23.25
CA ARG A 179 18.83 -17.28 -22.23
C ARG A 179 19.67 -17.15 -20.95
N ASP A 180 20.96 -16.83 -21.11
CA ASP A 180 21.84 -16.52 -19.98
C ASP A 180 21.67 -15.05 -19.59
N THR A 181 21.03 -14.79 -18.44
CA THR A 181 20.74 -13.46 -17.92
C THR A 181 21.98 -12.61 -17.64
N ARG A 182 23.18 -13.21 -17.65
CA ARG A 182 24.46 -12.49 -17.50
C ARG A 182 24.97 -11.89 -18.80
N ARG A 183 24.47 -12.35 -19.95
CA ARG A 183 24.87 -11.80 -21.25
C ARG A 183 24.19 -10.44 -21.46
N PRO A 184 24.95 -9.36 -21.68
CA PRO A 184 24.36 -8.07 -21.94
C PRO A 184 23.70 -8.04 -23.32
N PHE A 185 22.62 -7.27 -23.45
CA PHE A 185 21.98 -6.90 -24.70
C PHE A 185 21.48 -5.45 -24.57
N ASP A 186 21.19 -4.77 -25.68
CA ASP A 186 20.62 -3.43 -25.62
C ASP A 186 19.10 -3.51 -25.41
N ILE A 187 18.63 -3.00 -24.28
CA ILE A 187 17.22 -2.99 -23.93
C ILE A 187 16.35 -2.20 -24.92
N ARG A 188 16.94 -1.28 -25.69
CA ARG A 188 16.24 -0.51 -26.73
C ARG A 188 15.67 -1.42 -27.82
N GLU A 189 16.29 -2.56 -28.08
CA GLU A 189 15.78 -3.55 -29.05
C GLU A 189 14.44 -4.15 -28.60
N VAL A 190 14.25 -4.33 -27.28
CA VAL A 190 12.96 -4.76 -26.73
C VAL A 190 11.96 -3.61 -26.81
N ILE A 191 12.33 -2.40 -26.39
CA ILE A 191 11.45 -1.22 -26.43
C ILE A 191 10.92 -0.98 -27.85
N ALA A 192 11.79 -1.03 -28.87
CA ALA A 192 11.43 -0.81 -30.27
C ALA A 192 10.38 -1.79 -30.81
N ARG A 193 10.23 -2.97 -30.21
CA ARG A 193 9.23 -4.00 -30.57
C ARG A 193 7.95 -3.94 -29.74
N LEU A 194 7.92 -3.08 -28.72
CA LEU A 194 6.76 -2.90 -27.84
C LEU A 194 6.00 -1.61 -28.11
N VAL A 195 6.70 -0.53 -28.48
CA VAL A 195 6.10 0.81 -28.58
C VAL A 195 5.60 1.13 -29.98
N ASP A 196 4.58 1.99 -30.04
CA ASP A 196 3.95 2.46 -31.26
C ASP A 196 4.98 3.10 -32.20
N GLY A 197 4.98 2.66 -33.47
CA GLY A 197 5.88 3.18 -34.50
C GLY A 197 7.37 2.95 -34.22
N SER A 198 7.73 2.15 -33.20
CA SER A 198 9.09 2.04 -32.65
C SER A 198 9.69 3.40 -32.25
N GLU A 199 8.83 4.36 -31.87
CA GLU A 199 9.23 5.71 -31.49
C GLU A 199 9.46 5.82 -29.98
N PHE A 200 10.62 6.32 -29.59
CA PHE A 200 11.02 6.42 -28.18
C PHE A 200 11.86 7.67 -27.92
N ASP A 201 11.30 8.60 -27.14
CA ASP A 201 11.96 9.84 -26.75
C ASP A 201 12.80 9.62 -25.48
N GLU A 202 14.07 9.28 -25.65
CA GLU A 202 14.94 8.90 -24.54
C GLU A 202 15.33 10.10 -23.66
N PHE A 203 14.92 10.06 -22.39
CA PHE A 203 15.32 11.00 -21.35
C PHE A 203 16.73 10.68 -20.83
N LYS A 204 17.58 11.72 -20.71
CA LYS A 204 18.97 11.59 -20.22
C LYS A 204 19.74 10.47 -20.93
N ALA A 205 19.65 10.37 -22.25
CA ALA A 205 20.27 9.29 -23.04
C ALA A 205 21.79 9.12 -22.81
N ARG A 206 22.49 10.20 -22.46
CA ARG A 206 23.95 10.21 -22.23
C ARG A 206 24.37 10.10 -20.75
N TYR A 207 23.43 10.01 -19.80
CA TYR A 207 23.68 9.94 -18.36
C TYR A 207 23.05 8.69 -17.76
N GLY A 208 23.73 8.01 -16.82
CA GLY A 208 23.21 6.79 -16.19
C GLY A 208 22.79 5.72 -17.20
N LYS A 209 23.66 5.41 -18.18
CA LYS A 209 23.34 4.58 -19.37
C LYS A 209 22.89 3.15 -19.07
N THR A 210 23.09 2.66 -17.86
CA THR A 210 22.62 1.34 -17.42
C THR A 210 21.13 1.32 -17.05
N LEU A 211 20.47 2.48 -17.06
CA LEU A 211 19.03 2.61 -16.98
C LEU A 211 18.53 3.45 -18.16
N VAL A 212 17.71 2.85 -19.01
CA VAL A 212 17.06 3.53 -20.12
C VAL A 212 15.72 4.05 -19.63
N THR A 213 15.45 5.33 -19.87
CA THR A 213 14.22 6.00 -19.48
C THR A 213 13.74 6.87 -20.63
N GLY A 214 12.45 6.88 -20.92
CA GLY A 214 11.94 7.72 -22.00
C GLY A 214 10.43 7.60 -22.18
N PHE A 215 9.90 8.50 -22.99
CA PHE A 215 8.48 8.55 -23.30
C PHE A 215 8.19 7.81 -24.60
N ALA A 216 7.04 7.13 -24.65
CA ALA A 216 6.53 6.46 -25.84
C ALA A 216 5.00 6.40 -25.79
N HIS A 217 4.41 5.79 -26.83
CA HIS A 217 3.02 5.35 -26.80
C HIS A 217 2.95 3.83 -26.96
N LEU A 218 1.95 3.22 -26.34
CA LEU A 218 1.64 1.80 -26.47
C LEU A 218 0.14 1.65 -26.66
N HIS A 219 -0.28 1.18 -27.84
CA HIS A 219 -1.69 1.14 -28.23
C HIS A 219 -2.38 2.51 -28.11
N GLY A 220 -1.68 3.59 -28.47
CA GLY A 220 -2.15 4.96 -28.38
C GLY A 220 -2.02 5.60 -26.99
N TYR A 221 -1.79 4.81 -25.93
CA TYR A 221 -1.65 5.33 -24.57
C TYR A 221 -0.24 5.88 -24.33
N PRO A 222 -0.07 7.11 -23.80
CA PRO A 222 1.25 7.62 -23.43
C PRO A 222 1.81 6.82 -22.25
N VAL A 223 3.09 6.45 -22.32
CA VAL A 223 3.78 5.68 -21.28
C VAL A 223 5.18 6.24 -21.01
N GLY A 224 5.60 6.18 -19.74
CA GLY A 224 6.97 6.40 -19.31
C GLY A 224 7.64 5.05 -19.07
N ILE A 225 8.63 4.69 -19.88
CA ILE A 225 9.33 3.41 -19.77
C ILE A 225 10.59 3.58 -18.91
N VAL A 226 10.81 2.67 -17.97
CA VAL A 226 12.00 2.56 -17.12
C VAL A 226 12.56 1.15 -17.26
N ALA A 227 13.70 0.99 -17.92
CA ALA A 227 14.19 -0.31 -18.38
C ALA A 227 15.68 -0.51 -18.06
N ASN A 228 16.03 -1.68 -17.50
CA ASN A 228 17.42 -1.98 -17.17
C ASN A 228 18.25 -2.28 -18.41
N ASN A 229 19.46 -1.75 -18.44
CA ASN A 229 20.47 -1.97 -19.48
C ASN A 229 21.85 -2.29 -18.85
N GLY A 230 21.83 -2.93 -17.68
CA GLY A 230 23.00 -3.23 -16.85
C GLY A 230 22.75 -3.02 -15.35
N ILE A 231 23.83 -3.07 -14.57
CA ILE A 231 23.82 -2.81 -13.11
C ILE A 231 23.45 -1.35 -12.79
N LEU A 232 22.83 -1.10 -11.64
CA LEU A 232 22.48 0.26 -11.23
C LEU A 232 23.65 0.98 -10.55
N PHE A 233 23.92 2.20 -11.01
CA PHE A 233 24.81 3.16 -10.36
C PHE A 233 23.99 4.29 -9.71
N ALA A 234 24.65 5.16 -8.95
CA ALA A 234 24.03 6.35 -8.36
C ALA A 234 23.36 7.23 -9.43
N GLU A 235 24.04 7.45 -10.57
CA GLU A 235 23.54 8.21 -11.71
C GLU A 235 22.27 7.58 -12.31
N SER A 236 22.22 6.25 -12.37
CA SER A 236 21.06 5.51 -12.85
C SER A 236 19.86 5.71 -11.93
N ALA A 237 20.06 5.66 -10.62
CA ALA A 237 19.01 5.89 -9.64
C ALA A 237 18.50 7.35 -9.64
N LEU A 238 19.40 8.33 -9.70
CA LEU A 238 19.06 9.75 -9.83
C LEU A 238 18.32 10.06 -11.14
N LYS A 239 18.69 9.38 -12.24
CA LYS A 239 17.97 9.45 -13.51
C LYS A 239 16.55 8.88 -13.38
N GLY A 240 16.42 7.69 -12.79
CA GLY A 240 15.14 7.02 -12.58
C GLY A 240 14.19 7.85 -11.71
N ALA A 241 14.67 8.35 -10.57
CA ALA A 241 13.88 9.17 -9.66
C ALA A 241 13.29 10.43 -10.36
N HIS A 242 14.14 11.21 -11.02
CA HIS A 242 13.70 12.41 -11.76
C HIS A 242 12.73 12.04 -12.89
N PHE A 243 12.97 10.95 -13.63
CA PHE A 243 12.05 10.54 -14.68
C PHE A 243 10.66 10.16 -14.14
N ILE A 244 10.60 9.45 -13.01
CA ILE A 244 9.35 9.12 -12.33
C ILE A 244 8.62 10.38 -11.86
N GLU A 245 9.33 11.36 -11.30
CA GLU A 245 8.76 12.67 -10.93
C GLU A 245 8.09 13.37 -12.13
N LEU A 246 8.74 13.35 -13.31
CA LEU A 246 8.16 13.92 -14.53
C LEU A 246 6.90 13.17 -14.98
N CYS A 247 6.90 11.83 -14.90
CA CYS A 247 5.73 11.02 -15.22
C CYS A 247 4.58 11.32 -14.26
N ASN A 248 4.86 11.42 -12.96
CA ASN A 248 3.88 11.80 -11.94
C ASN A 248 3.28 13.19 -12.21
N GLN A 249 4.12 14.18 -12.50
CA GLN A 249 3.66 15.54 -12.78
C GLN A 249 2.74 15.60 -14.01
N ARG A 250 2.98 14.73 -14.99
CA ARG A 250 2.24 14.70 -16.27
C ARG A 250 1.08 13.70 -16.28
N GLY A 251 0.89 12.93 -15.21
CA GLY A 251 -0.13 11.87 -15.17
C GLY A 251 0.14 10.73 -16.16
N ILE A 252 1.41 10.44 -16.48
CA ILE A 252 1.80 9.41 -17.45
C ILE A 252 2.06 8.08 -16.73
N PRO A 253 1.38 6.98 -17.07
CA PRO A 253 1.64 5.65 -16.52
C PRO A 253 3.09 5.18 -16.73
N LEU A 254 3.61 4.44 -15.76
CA LEU A 254 4.97 3.90 -15.78
C LEU A 254 4.99 2.42 -16.17
N VAL A 255 5.92 2.06 -17.05
CA VAL A 255 6.20 0.67 -17.44
C VAL A 255 7.64 0.34 -17.06
N PHE A 256 7.81 -0.63 -16.16
CA PHE A 256 9.11 -1.11 -15.70
C PHE A 256 9.47 -2.41 -16.43
N LEU A 257 10.62 -2.42 -17.11
CA LEU A 257 11.18 -3.62 -17.73
C LEU A 257 12.39 -4.09 -16.91
N GLN A 258 12.18 -5.12 -16.08
CA GLN A 258 13.20 -5.60 -15.15
C GLN A 258 14.16 -6.59 -15.81
N ASN A 259 15.44 -6.22 -15.80
CA ASN A 259 16.56 -7.12 -16.03
C ASN A 259 17.76 -6.65 -15.20
N ILE A 260 17.67 -6.85 -13.88
CA ILE A 260 18.56 -6.27 -12.89
C ILE A 260 19.24 -7.33 -12.03
N THR A 261 20.57 -7.23 -11.95
CA THR A 261 21.43 -8.05 -11.08
C THR A 261 21.77 -7.37 -9.75
N GLY A 262 21.56 -6.06 -9.64
CA GLY A 262 21.73 -5.30 -8.41
C GLY A 262 22.38 -3.93 -8.63
N PHE A 263 22.79 -3.30 -7.53
CA PHE A 263 23.57 -2.08 -7.53
C PHE A 263 25.07 -2.38 -7.59
N MET A 264 25.85 -1.44 -8.09
CA MET A 264 27.31 -1.54 -8.04
C MET A 264 27.80 -1.54 -6.59
N VAL A 265 28.66 -2.50 -6.23
CA VAL A 265 29.26 -2.63 -4.89
C VAL A 265 30.69 -2.10 -4.85
N GLY A 266 31.13 -1.64 -3.68
CA GLY A 266 32.54 -1.31 -3.40
C GLY A 266 32.72 0.01 -2.66
N ARG A 267 33.82 0.13 -1.91
CA ARG A 267 34.11 1.26 -1.01
C ARG A 267 33.91 2.63 -1.67
N LYS A 268 34.35 2.80 -2.93
CA LYS A 268 34.20 4.06 -3.67
C LYS A 268 32.73 4.45 -3.84
N TYR A 269 31.86 3.48 -4.18
CA TYR A 269 30.45 3.72 -4.45
C TYR A 269 29.65 3.93 -3.17
N GLU A 270 29.98 3.19 -2.11
CA GLU A 270 29.41 3.40 -0.78
C GLU A 270 29.73 4.79 -0.24
N ASN A 271 31.00 5.20 -0.27
CA ASN A 271 31.42 6.53 0.20
C ASN A 271 30.84 7.67 -0.65
N ALA A 272 30.56 7.42 -1.94
CA ALA A 272 29.86 8.38 -2.81
C ALA A 272 28.35 8.48 -2.50
N GLY A 273 27.80 7.54 -1.72
CA GLY A 273 26.41 7.54 -1.29
C GLY A 273 25.46 6.79 -2.22
N ILE A 274 25.89 5.69 -2.85
CA ILE A 274 25.01 4.90 -3.72
C ILE A 274 23.73 4.45 -3.00
N ALA A 275 23.79 4.16 -1.70
CA ALA A 275 22.63 3.81 -0.89
C ALA A 275 21.57 4.93 -0.85
N LYS A 276 21.96 6.18 -0.59
CA LYS A 276 21.02 7.33 -0.56
C LYS A 276 20.49 7.70 -1.94
N ASP A 277 21.23 7.38 -3.01
CA ASP A 277 20.78 7.65 -4.38
C ASP A 277 19.82 6.57 -4.87
N GLY A 278 20.11 5.30 -4.56
CA GLY A 278 19.15 4.19 -4.71
C GLY A 278 17.86 4.45 -3.95
N ALA A 279 17.96 4.93 -2.70
CA ALA A 279 16.80 5.28 -1.88
C ALA A 279 15.89 6.35 -2.53
N LYS A 280 16.44 7.35 -3.24
CA LYS A 280 15.62 8.33 -3.97
C LYS A 280 14.75 7.67 -5.02
N MET A 281 15.30 6.72 -5.78
CA MET A 281 14.53 5.97 -6.78
C MET A 281 13.45 5.11 -6.12
N VAL A 282 13.78 4.41 -5.04
CA VAL A 282 12.81 3.59 -4.28
C VAL A 282 11.67 4.46 -3.74
N THR A 283 11.97 5.64 -3.17
CA THR A 283 10.96 6.61 -2.72
C THR A 283 10.09 7.06 -3.88
N ALA A 284 10.68 7.41 -5.03
CA ALA A 284 9.92 7.84 -6.20
C ALA A 284 8.96 6.75 -6.70
N VAL A 285 9.40 5.48 -6.72
CA VAL A 285 8.56 4.33 -7.12
C VAL A 285 7.42 4.11 -6.12
N ALA A 286 7.74 4.09 -4.82
CA ALA A 286 6.77 3.83 -3.76
C ALA A 286 5.69 4.93 -3.70
N CYS A 287 6.09 6.20 -3.82
CA CYS A 287 5.20 7.36 -3.75
C CYS A 287 4.58 7.77 -5.09
N SER A 288 4.91 7.06 -6.18
CA SER A 288 4.35 7.33 -7.50
C SER A 288 2.82 7.20 -7.50
N SER A 289 2.14 8.28 -7.88
CA SER A 289 0.68 8.39 -7.93
C SER A 289 0.09 7.84 -9.22
N VAL A 290 0.89 7.77 -10.29
CA VAL A 290 0.47 7.20 -11.57
C VAL A 290 0.44 5.67 -11.53
N PRO A 291 -0.36 5.04 -12.40
CA PRO A 291 -0.35 3.59 -12.55
C PRO A 291 1.03 3.07 -12.93
N LYS A 292 1.40 1.92 -12.35
CA LYS A 292 2.68 1.25 -12.59
C LYS A 292 2.43 -0.17 -13.10
N PHE A 293 3.15 -0.57 -14.12
CA PHE A 293 3.13 -1.91 -14.70
C PHE A 293 4.55 -2.46 -14.75
N THR A 294 4.74 -3.72 -14.37
CA THR A 294 6.07 -4.33 -14.32
C THR A 294 6.12 -5.60 -15.17
N VAL A 295 7.16 -5.73 -15.99
CA VAL A 295 7.46 -6.96 -16.73
C VAL A 295 8.89 -7.37 -16.41
N VAL A 296 9.05 -8.57 -15.84
CA VAL A 296 10.37 -9.16 -15.61
C VAL A 296 10.80 -9.91 -16.85
N ILE A 297 11.75 -9.33 -17.60
CA ILE A 297 12.24 -9.86 -18.87
C ILE A 297 13.58 -10.61 -18.73
N GLY A 298 14.20 -10.56 -17.55
CA GLY A 298 15.47 -11.22 -17.25
C GLY A 298 15.65 -11.42 -15.74
N GLY A 299 16.72 -10.87 -15.17
CA GLY A 299 16.97 -10.94 -13.73
C GLY A 299 16.09 -10.00 -12.89
N SER A 300 15.65 -10.45 -11.72
CA SER A 300 15.04 -9.62 -10.68
C SER A 300 15.68 -9.96 -9.34
N PHE A 301 16.82 -9.32 -9.07
CA PHE A 301 17.67 -9.67 -7.93
C PHE A 301 17.86 -8.52 -6.93
N GLY A 302 17.76 -8.86 -5.64
CA GLY A 302 18.10 -8.00 -4.51
C GLY A 302 17.44 -6.62 -4.53
N ALA A 303 18.17 -5.59 -4.12
CA ALA A 303 17.66 -4.21 -4.08
C ALA A 303 17.26 -3.64 -5.46
N GLY A 304 17.73 -4.25 -6.55
CA GLY A 304 17.31 -3.91 -7.90
C GLY A 304 15.81 -4.17 -8.13
N ASN A 305 15.27 -5.25 -7.56
CA ASN A 305 13.82 -5.54 -7.59
C ASN A 305 13.02 -4.38 -7.01
N TYR A 306 13.50 -3.81 -5.91
CA TYR A 306 12.83 -2.73 -5.19
C TYR A 306 12.81 -1.44 -6.02
N ALA A 307 13.98 -1.04 -6.51
CA ALA A 307 14.14 0.17 -7.31
C ALA A 307 13.35 0.13 -8.64
N MET A 308 13.07 -1.07 -9.16
CA MET A 308 12.38 -1.24 -10.45
C MET A 308 10.90 -1.66 -10.30
N CYS A 309 10.25 -1.29 -9.19
CA CYS A 309 8.82 -1.57 -8.95
C CYS A 309 8.47 -3.08 -8.91
N GLY A 310 9.19 -3.83 -8.09
CA GLY A 310 8.85 -5.23 -7.77
C GLY A 310 7.52 -5.36 -7.01
N ARG A 311 7.15 -6.61 -6.66
CA ARG A 311 5.81 -6.96 -6.15
C ARG A 311 5.36 -6.13 -4.93
N ALA A 312 6.29 -5.71 -4.09
CA ALA A 312 5.99 -4.93 -2.88
C ALA A 312 5.63 -3.44 -3.14
N TYR A 313 5.73 -2.96 -4.38
CA TYR A 313 5.63 -1.52 -4.71
C TYR A 313 4.32 -1.12 -5.39
N GLY A 314 3.30 -1.98 -5.35
CA GLY A 314 1.95 -1.64 -5.82
C GLY A 314 1.86 -1.39 -7.33
N ALA A 315 2.54 -2.22 -8.13
CA ALA A 315 2.23 -2.30 -9.55
C ALA A 315 0.82 -2.87 -9.74
N ARG A 316 0.02 -2.26 -10.63
CA ARG A 316 -1.34 -2.73 -10.95
C ARG A 316 -1.29 -4.17 -11.42
N PHE A 317 -0.29 -4.47 -12.25
CA PHE A 317 0.03 -5.81 -12.68
C PHE A 317 1.54 -6.00 -12.76
N LEU A 318 1.99 -7.23 -12.45
CA LEU A 318 3.38 -7.66 -12.63
C LEU A 318 3.40 -8.98 -13.37
N TRP A 319 4.13 -9.08 -14.48
CA TRP A 319 4.30 -10.32 -15.23
C TRP A 319 5.76 -10.75 -15.30
N MET A 320 5.96 -12.02 -15.60
CA MET A 320 7.28 -12.59 -15.84
C MET A 320 7.36 -13.22 -17.23
N TRP A 321 8.51 -13.08 -17.88
CA TRP A 321 8.85 -13.89 -19.04
C TRP A 321 9.34 -15.28 -18.63
N PRO A 322 9.30 -16.30 -19.52
CA PRO A 322 9.69 -17.66 -19.19
C PRO A 322 11.19 -17.83 -18.90
N ASN A 323 12.04 -16.93 -19.41
CA ASN A 323 13.48 -16.91 -19.15
C ASN A 323 13.86 -16.17 -17.87
N ALA A 324 12.92 -15.46 -17.23
CA ALA A 324 13.22 -14.62 -16.09
C ALA A 324 13.68 -15.43 -14.87
N ARG A 325 14.38 -14.78 -13.94
CA ARG A 325 14.77 -15.35 -12.64
C ARG A 325 14.56 -14.33 -11.53
N ILE A 326 14.01 -14.75 -10.39
CA ILE A 326 13.76 -13.87 -9.24
C ILE A 326 14.29 -14.48 -7.94
N SER A 327 15.14 -13.76 -7.22
CA SER A 327 15.65 -14.20 -5.91
C SER A 327 16.33 -13.05 -5.17
N VAL A 328 16.69 -13.26 -3.90
CA VAL A 328 17.37 -12.22 -3.10
C VAL A 328 18.73 -11.81 -3.69
N MET A 329 19.41 -12.73 -4.38
CA MET A 329 20.62 -12.49 -5.18
C MET A 329 20.76 -13.61 -6.21
N GLY A 330 21.69 -13.50 -7.16
CA GLY A 330 21.91 -14.58 -8.15
C GLY A 330 22.47 -15.85 -7.49
N GLY A 331 22.10 -17.04 -7.99
CA GLY A 331 22.51 -18.33 -7.39
C GLY A 331 24.04 -18.50 -7.29
N GLU A 332 24.78 -18.12 -8.33
CA GLU A 332 26.26 -18.16 -8.30
C GLU A 332 26.85 -17.19 -7.27
N GLN A 333 26.24 -16.01 -7.11
CA GLN A 333 26.66 -15.03 -6.12
C GLN A 333 26.41 -15.54 -4.69
N ALA A 334 25.23 -16.11 -4.43
CA ALA A 334 24.90 -16.72 -3.14
C ALA A 334 25.86 -17.85 -2.78
N ALA A 335 26.10 -18.77 -3.73
CA ALA A 335 27.01 -19.88 -3.55
C ALA A 335 28.44 -19.40 -3.27
N SER A 336 28.92 -18.40 -4.01
CA SER A 336 30.26 -17.82 -3.81
C SER A 336 30.40 -17.13 -2.45
N VAL A 337 29.43 -16.30 -2.04
CA VAL A 337 29.47 -15.59 -0.76
C VAL A 337 29.44 -16.56 0.42
N LEU A 338 28.53 -17.54 0.40
CA LEU A 338 28.43 -18.54 1.46
C LEU A 338 29.69 -19.43 1.52
N ALA A 339 30.30 -19.74 0.37
CA ALA A 339 31.55 -20.46 0.32
C ALA A 339 32.70 -19.66 0.94
N THR A 340 32.84 -18.36 0.62
CA THR A 340 33.86 -17.50 1.24
C THR A 340 33.73 -17.47 2.75
N VAL A 341 32.53 -17.24 3.29
CA VAL A 341 32.30 -17.21 4.75
C VAL A 341 32.64 -18.56 5.40
N ARG A 342 32.28 -19.67 4.74
CA ARG A 342 32.61 -21.02 5.23
C ARG A 342 34.11 -21.28 5.20
N ARG A 343 34.79 -20.89 4.14
CA ARG A 343 36.25 -20.99 3.98
C ARG A 343 36.96 -20.25 5.11
N ASP A 344 36.62 -18.98 5.32
CA ASP A 344 37.21 -18.14 6.37
C ASP A 344 37.03 -18.78 7.76
N GLY A 345 35.87 -19.36 8.04
CA GLY A 345 35.62 -20.08 9.29
C GLY A 345 36.44 -21.37 9.45
N ILE A 346 36.63 -22.13 8.38
CA ILE A 346 37.46 -23.36 8.37
C ILE A 346 38.94 -23.00 8.55
N GLU A 347 39.42 -22.00 7.83
CA GLU A 347 40.82 -21.53 7.90
C GLU A 347 41.12 -20.88 9.26
N ALA A 348 40.18 -20.14 9.85
CA ALA A 348 40.31 -19.62 11.22
C ALA A 348 40.39 -20.73 12.28
N ALA A 349 39.82 -21.90 12.00
CA ALA A 349 39.93 -23.10 12.84
C ALA A 349 41.20 -23.93 12.55
N GLY A 350 42.12 -23.42 11.72
CA GLY A 350 43.37 -24.09 11.36
C GLY A 350 43.21 -25.29 10.42
N LYS A 351 42.04 -25.44 9.80
CA LYS A 351 41.73 -26.52 8.84
C LYS A 351 41.88 -26.01 7.41
N THR A 352 41.97 -26.92 6.45
CA THR A 352 41.99 -26.60 5.02
C THR A 352 40.69 -27.07 4.37
N TRP A 353 40.27 -26.37 3.32
CA TRP A 353 39.08 -26.71 2.56
C TRP A 353 39.44 -26.86 1.09
N SER A 354 39.22 -28.06 0.55
CA SER A 354 39.58 -28.37 -0.83
C SER A 354 38.60 -27.75 -1.83
N GLY A 355 39.04 -27.59 -3.08
CA GLY A 355 38.18 -27.08 -4.15
C GLY A 355 36.99 -28.02 -4.46
N GLU A 356 37.17 -29.33 -4.30
CA GLU A 356 36.10 -30.31 -4.48
C GLU A 356 35.03 -30.18 -3.39
N GLU A 357 35.43 -30.01 -2.13
CA GLU A 357 34.48 -29.79 -1.03
C GLU A 357 33.78 -28.42 -1.14
N GLU A 358 34.46 -27.41 -1.69
CA GLU A 358 33.84 -26.11 -2.00
C GLU A 358 32.77 -26.25 -3.10
N GLU A 359 33.07 -26.94 -4.20
CA GLU A 359 32.08 -27.13 -5.27
C GLU A 359 30.91 -28.02 -4.82
N ALA A 360 31.18 -29.06 -4.02
CA ALA A 360 30.13 -29.88 -3.40
C ALA A 360 29.22 -29.08 -2.45
N PHE A 361 29.75 -28.05 -1.79
CA PHE A 361 28.98 -27.13 -0.97
C PHE A 361 28.17 -26.12 -1.80
N LYS A 362 28.74 -25.60 -2.90
CA LYS A 362 28.08 -24.62 -3.78
C LYS A 362 26.96 -25.24 -4.61
N ALA A 363 27.11 -26.48 -5.08
CA ALA A 363 26.14 -27.16 -5.94
C ALA A 363 24.68 -27.13 -5.43
N PRO A 364 24.37 -27.56 -4.19
CA PRO A 364 22.99 -27.53 -3.68
C PRO A 364 22.44 -26.10 -3.52
N ILE A 365 23.30 -25.10 -3.26
CA ILE A 365 22.89 -23.70 -3.19
C ILE A 365 22.47 -23.20 -4.59
N ARG A 366 23.25 -23.50 -5.62
CA ARG A 366 22.90 -23.14 -7.01
C ARG A 366 21.58 -23.77 -7.43
N GLU A 367 21.37 -25.05 -7.12
CA GLU A 367 20.14 -25.78 -7.43
C GLU A 367 18.93 -25.20 -6.69
N GLN A 368 19.08 -24.85 -5.41
CA GLN A 368 18.03 -24.20 -4.63
C GLN A 368 17.59 -22.89 -5.30
N TYR A 369 18.54 -22.03 -5.69
CA TYR A 369 18.24 -20.75 -6.32
C TYR A 369 17.66 -20.89 -7.72
N GLU A 370 18.08 -21.89 -8.49
CA GLU A 370 17.49 -22.17 -9.81
C GLU A 370 16.04 -22.65 -9.67
N THR A 371 15.77 -23.52 -8.70
CA THR A 371 14.41 -24.03 -8.41
C THR A 371 13.50 -22.92 -7.90
N GLN A 372 13.91 -22.20 -6.86
CA GLN A 372 13.09 -21.18 -6.21
C GLN A 372 13.00 -19.88 -7.01
N GLY A 373 13.97 -19.63 -7.89
CA GLY A 373 13.98 -18.45 -8.76
C GLY A 373 13.33 -18.64 -10.13
N SER A 374 12.89 -19.87 -10.45
CA SER A 374 12.15 -20.18 -11.67
C SER A 374 10.82 -19.41 -11.74
N PRO A 375 10.40 -18.91 -12.93
CA PRO A 375 9.09 -18.26 -13.10
C PRO A 375 7.92 -19.16 -12.68
N TRP A 376 8.05 -20.48 -12.87
CA TRP A 376 7.02 -21.44 -12.44
C TRP A 376 6.86 -21.48 -10.92
N TYR A 377 7.97 -21.36 -10.19
CA TYR A 377 7.95 -21.34 -8.73
C TYR A 377 7.33 -20.04 -8.20
N ALA A 378 7.65 -18.92 -8.84
CA ALA A 378 7.13 -17.59 -8.53
C ALA A 378 5.63 -17.47 -8.80
N THR A 379 5.18 -17.87 -10.00
CA THR A 379 3.78 -17.73 -10.42
C THR A 379 2.84 -18.65 -9.63
N ALA A 380 3.32 -19.84 -9.26
CA ALA A 380 2.60 -20.75 -8.36
C ALA A 380 2.31 -20.13 -6.98
N ARG A 381 3.05 -19.08 -6.60
CA ARG A 381 2.94 -18.36 -5.32
C ARG A 381 2.42 -16.94 -5.48
N LEU A 382 1.96 -16.55 -6.68
CA LEU A 382 1.42 -15.22 -6.98
C LEU A 382 2.39 -14.08 -6.65
N TRP A 383 3.70 -14.32 -6.83
CA TRP A 383 4.70 -13.24 -6.81
C TRP A 383 4.58 -12.35 -8.05
N ASP A 384 4.00 -12.90 -9.11
CA ASP A 384 3.54 -12.27 -10.34
C ASP A 384 2.06 -12.61 -10.60
N ASP A 385 1.47 -11.97 -11.60
CA ASP A 385 0.10 -12.15 -12.07
C ASP A 385 0.03 -13.05 -13.33
N GLY A 386 1.14 -13.69 -13.69
CA GLY A 386 1.22 -14.65 -14.79
C GLY A 386 2.56 -14.62 -15.51
N ILE A 387 2.93 -15.79 -16.01
CA ILE A 387 3.96 -15.94 -17.04
C ILE A 387 3.32 -15.63 -18.39
N ILE A 388 3.95 -14.75 -19.17
CA ILE A 388 3.46 -14.38 -20.51
C ILE A 388 4.49 -14.73 -21.57
N ASP A 389 4.03 -15.00 -22.79
CA ASP A 389 4.90 -15.06 -23.96
C ASP A 389 5.55 -13.68 -24.19
N PRO A 390 6.88 -13.59 -24.37
CA PRO A 390 7.54 -12.34 -24.74
C PRO A 390 6.85 -11.57 -25.87
N ALA A 391 6.36 -12.25 -26.91
CA ALA A 391 5.66 -11.63 -28.04
C ALA A 391 4.29 -11.04 -27.68
N ASP A 392 3.66 -11.53 -26.60
CA ASP A 392 2.37 -11.03 -26.10
C ASP A 392 2.51 -9.78 -25.21
N THR A 393 3.72 -9.39 -24.82
CA THR A 393 3.99 -8.30 -23.87
C THR A 393 3.26 -7.00 -24.25
N ARG A 394 3.30 -6.61 -25.54
CA ARG A 394 2.62 -5.40 -26.03
C ARG A 394 1.10 -5.48 -25.82
N ARG A 395 0.49 -6.59 -26.23
CA ARG A 395 -0.95 -6.83 -26.10
C ARG A 395 -1.39 -6.82 -24.63
N VAL A 396 -0.64 -7.50 -23.76
CA VAL A 396 -0.93 -7.60 -22.32
C VAL A 396 -0.82 -6.23 -21.65
N LEU A 397 0.23 -5.46 -21.94
CA LEU A 397 0.37 -4.09 -21.44
C LEU A 397 -0.76 -3.18 -21.96
N GLY A 398 -1.12 -3.29 -23.24
CA GLY A 398 -2.22 -2.51 -23.84
C GLY A 398 -3.55 -2.77 -23.15
N LEU A 399 -3.89 -4.03 -22.90
CA LEU A 399 -5.09 -4.41 -22.15
C LEU A 399 -5.03 -3.86 -20.73
N ALA A 400 -3.91 -4.00 -20.01
CA ALA A 400 -3.79 -3.55 -18.64
C ALA A 400 -3.88 -2.03 -18.48
N ILE A 401 -3.27 -1.26 -19.39
CA ILE A 401 -3.40 0.20 -19.43
C ILE A 401 -4.84 0.59 -19.79
N SER A 402 -5.47 -0.14 -20.72
CA SER A 402 -6.88 0.07 -21.06
C SER A 402 -7.85 -0.26 -19.92
N VAL A 403 -7.46 -1.09 -18.96
CA VAL A 403 -8.28 -1.43 -17.79
C VAL A 403 -8.13 -0.40 -16.68
N GLU A 404 -7.01 0.33 -16.64
CA GLU A 404 -6.75 1.34 -15.63
C GLU A 404 -7.76 2.49 -15.66
N THR A 405 -8.31 2.82 -14.50
CA THR A 405 -9.20 3.97 -14.31
C THR A 405 -8.66 4.85 -13.18
N LYS A 406 -8.20 6.05 -13.53
CA LYS A 406 -7.80 7.16 -12.64
C LYS A 406 -6.74 6.82 -11.56
N PRO A 407 -5.73 7.69 -11.35
CA PRO A 407 -4.94 7.61 -10.12
C PRO A 407 -5.84 7.87 -8.89
N MET A 408 -5.71 7.02 -7.87
CA MET A 408 -6.26 7.32 -6.54
C MET A 408 -5.61 8.61 -6.04
N SER A 409 -6.29 9.73 -6.23
CA SER A 409 -5.95 10.99 -5.58
C SER A 409 -6.32 10.84 -4.11
N ILE A 410 -5.35 10.37 -3.31
CA ILE A 410 -5.44 10.27 -1.85
C ILE A 410 -5.67 11.65 -1.18
N TRP A 411 -5.59 12.74 -1.96
CA TRP A 411 -5.57 14.13 -1.49
C TRP A 411 -6.60 15.07 -2.17
N LYS A 412 -7.65 14.55 -2.80
CA LYS A 412 -8.76 15.43 -3.22
C LYS A 412 -10.02 15.01 -2.49
N ASP A 413 -10.34 15.80 -1.47
CA ASP A 413 -11.63 15.80 -0.79
C ASP A 413 -12.76 15.62 -1.80
N GLN A 414 -13.52 14.55 -1.60
CA GLN A 414 -14.81 14.37 -2.24
C GLN A 414 -15.80 15.34 -1.59
N ASN A 415 -15.83 16.58 -2.07
CA ASN A 415 -16.98 17.44 -1.85
C ASN A 415 -17.40 18.10 -3.18
N PRO A 416 -18.44 17.59 -3.85
CA PRO A 416 -18.93 18.13 -5.13
C PRO A 416 -19.58 19.53 -5.01
N ALA A 417 -19.78 20.06 -3.81
CA ALA A 417 -20.67 21.20 -3.58
C ALA A 417 -20.05 22.62 -3.68
N ARG A 418 -18.81 22.78 -4.18
CA ARG A 418 -18.23 24.11 -4.42
C ARG A 418 -17.59 24.19 -5.80
N LYS A 419 -18.41 24.40 -6.83
CA LYS A 419 -17.92 24.62 -8.21
C LYS A 419 -18.44 25.89 -8.88
N ASP A 420 -19.03 26.82 -8.13
CA ASP A 420 -19.44 28.12 -8.67
C ASP A 420 -18.69 29.24 -7.95
N SER A 421 -17.56 29.67 -8.56
CA SER A 421 -16.96 31.02 -8.51
C SER A 421 -15.44 30.95 -8.71
N ILE A 422 -15.00 30.85 -9.96
CA ILE A 422 -13.66 31.29 -10.35
C ILE A 422 -13.87 32.49 -11.28
N PRO A 423 -13.50 33.72 -10.90
CA PRO A 423 -13.56 34.86 -11.81
C PRO A 423 -12.61 34.63 -12.99
N GLN A 424 -13.07 34.93 -14.20
CA GLN A 424 -12.23 34.83 -15.40
C GLN A 424 -11.07 35.84 -15.33
N PRO A 425 -9.86 35.47 -15.82
CA PRO A 425 -8.75 36.40 -15.88
C PRO A 425 -9.01 37.50 -16.92
N PRO A 426 -8.58 38.75 -16.67
CA PRO A 426 -8.75 39.85 -17.63
C PRO A 426 -7.81 39.68 -18.83
N GLU A 427 -8.25 40.16 -19.99
CA GLU A 427 -7.50 40.10 -21.25
C GLU A 427 -6.14 40.83 -21.18
N PRO A 428 -5.12 40.34 -21.91
CA PRO A 428 -3.78 40.91 -21.87
C PRO A 428 -3.71 42.28 -22.56
N ALA A 429 -3.25 43.29 -21.83
CA ALA A 429 -3.03 44.64 -22.35
C ALA A 429 -1.81 44.71 -23.29
N THR A 430 -1.98 45.44 -24.40
CA THR A 430 -0.96 45.73 -25.41
C THR A 430 0.16 46.64 -24.88
N PHE A 431 1.41 46.25 -25.09
CA PHE A 431 2.61 47.02 -24.76
C PHE A 431 2.78 48.25 -25.67
N ARG A 432 3.07 49.42 -25.08
CA ARG A 432 3.60 50.61 -25.75
C ARG A 432 4.92 51.03 -25.09
N GLU A 433 5.90 51.39 -25.92
CA GLU A 433 7.27 51.75 -25.53
C GLU A 433 7.36 53.07 -24.71
N PRO A 434 8.44 53.27 -23.92
CA PRO A 434 8.53 54.37 -22.96
C PRO A 434 9.32 55.59 -23.49
N ALA A 435 9.01 56.77 -22.95
CA ALA A 435 9.84 57.97 -23.06
C ALA A 435 10.03 58.69 -21.71
N VAL A 436 11.30 58.72 -21.27
CA VAL A 436 12.12 59.74 -20.57
C VAL A 436 11.56 60.65 -19.44
N ALA A 437 12.12 60.39 -18.24
CA ALA A 437 12.63 61.24 -17.13
C ALA A 437 11.93 62.52 -16.62
N ALA A 438 11.80 62.63 -15.28
CA ALA A 438 12.51 63.63 -14.43
C ALA A 438 12.20 63.44 -12.91
N ASP A 439 13.11 63.96 -12.09
CA ASP A 439 13.36 63.79 -10.64
C ASP A 439 12.21 64.11 -9.65
N PHE A 440 12.26 63.50 -8.45
CA PHE A 440 12.31 64.17 -7.12
C PHE A 440 12.34 63.14 -5.96
N SER A 441 13.24 63.35 -4.99
CA SER A 441 13.35 62.60 -3.71
C SER A 441 12.90 63.49 -2.51
N PRO A 442 12.90 62.99 -1.26
CA PRO A 442 11.78 62.38 -0.54
C PRO A 442 11.27 63.26 0.63
N THR A 443 10.17 62.88 1.31
CA THR A 443 10.05 62.65 2.78
C THR A 443 8.57 62.69 3.23
N THR A 444 8.15 61.62 3.94
CA THR A 444 7.11 61.52 5.00
C THR A 444 5.67 61.97 4.76
N THR A 445 4.75 61.00 4.67
CA THR A 445 3.50 60.94 5.45
C THR A 445 3.08 59.48 5.69
N ALA A 446 2.46 59.20 6.84
CA ALA A 446 2.08 57.90 7.38
C ALA A 446 0.92 57.20 6.60
N PRO A 447 0.72 55.88 6.77
CA PRO A 447 0.15 55.00 5.74
C PRO A 447 -1.39 54.87 5.77
N PRO A 448 -2.01 54.47 4.63
CA PRO A 448 -3.40 54.08 4.57
C PRO A 448 -3.65 52.63 5.03
N ARG A 449 -4.90 52.43 5.44
CA ARG A 449 -5.56 51.28 6.06
C ARG A 449 -5.34 49.95 5.32
N ALA A 450 -4.88 48.92 6.05
CA ALA A 450 -4.62 47.58 5.55
C ALA A 450 -5.88 46.71 5.40
N VAL A 451 -5.87 45.92 4.33
CA VAL A 451 -6.72 44.77 3.99
C VAL A 451 -6.58 43.69 5.08
N PRO A 452 -7.63 42.92 5.45
CA PRO A 452 -7.53 41.94 6.53
C PRO A 452 -6.57 40.82 6.14
N ALA A 453 -5.46 40.74 6.86
CA ALA A 453 -4.53 39.64 6.80
C ALA A 453 -5.19 38.37 7.38
N ALA A 454 -5.04 37.27 6.67
CA ALA A 454 -5.22 35.93 7.22
C ALA A 454 -4.41 35.82 8.52
N SER A 455 -5.05 35.29 9.57
CA SER A 455 -4.42 35.00 10.83
C SER A 455 -3.24 34.06 10.61
N ASN A 456 -2.02 34.59 10.74
CA ASN A 456 -0.84 33.81 11.06
C ASN A 456 -1.07 33.20 12.45
N GLU A 457 -1.69 32.03 12.51
CA GLU A 457 -1.47 31.14 13.64
C GLU A 457 -0.01 30.69 13.54
N ARG A 458 0.82 31.24 14.44
CA ARG A 458 2.21 30.81 14.63
C ARG A 458 2.20 29.29 14.82
N GLU A 459 3.00 28.56 14.05
CA GLU A 459 3.34 27.17 14.35
C GLU A 459 3.68 27.06 15.84
N PRO A 460 3.11 26.09 16.57
CA PRO A 460 3.31 26.02 18.00
C PRO A 460 4.80 25.74 18.27
N LYS A 461 5.42 26.59 19.09
CA LYS A 461 6.84 26.51 19.43
C LYS A 461 7.11 25.19 20.16
N GLU A 462 7.75 24.26 19.47
CA GLU A 462 8.23 23.00 20.01
C GLU A 462 9.67 23.15 20.51
N SER A 463 9.94 22.71 21.74
CA SER A 463 11.28 22.61 22.31
C SER A 463 11.69 21.14 22.39
N LEU A 464 12.84 20.78 21.78
CA LEU A 464 13.32 19.40 21.70
C LEU A 464 14.61 19.19 22.52
N ILE A 465 14.62 18.17 23.38
CA ILE A 465 15.83 17.61 23.98
C ILE A 465 16.25 16.40 23.14
N ALA A 466 17.34 16.54 22.39
CA ALA A 466 17.85 15.49 21.50
C ALA A 466 18.35 14.24 22.26
N ALA A 467 18.38 13.09 21.56
CA ALA A 467 18.67 11.78 22.14
C ALA A 467 20.06 11.64 22.80
N ASP A 468 21.01 12.46 22.38
CA ASP A 468 22.39 12.51 22.87
C ASP A 468 22.61 13.44 24.06
N LEU A 469 21.56 14.15 24.51
CA LEU A 469 21.64 15.09 25.63
C LEU A 469 21.20 14.46 26.95
N THR A 470 21.94 14.79 28.02
CA THR A 470 21.53 14.57 29.41
C THR A 470 21.45 15.93 30.11
N ILE A 471 20.27 16.28 30.62
CA ILE A 471 20.03 17.57 31.27
C ILE A 471 19.47 17.32 32.68
N GLU A 472 20.00 18.04 33.67
CA GLU A 472 19.50 18.04 35.05
C GLU A 472 19.03 19.46 35.42
N GLY A 473 17.80 19.60 35.90
CA GLY A 473 17.22 20.92 36.24
C GLY A 473 15.70 20.96 36.18
N LYS A 474 15.12 22.16 36.05
CA LYS A 474 13.67 22.38 35.97
C LYS A 474 13.29 22.96 34.61
N ILE A 475 12.23 22.43 33.98
CA ILE A 475 11.66 22.96 32.74
C ILE A 475 10.35 23.67 33.06
N GLU A 476 10.26 24.97 32.73
CA GLU A 476 9.03 25.75 32.82
C GLU A 476 8.74 26.43 31.48
N GLY A 477 7.51 26.30 30.98
CA GLY A 477 7.17 26.91 29.70
C GLY A 477 5.70 26.81 29.30
N THR A 478 5.33 27.52 28.24
CA THR A 478 3.96 27.53 27.71
C THR A 478 3.81 26.75 26.40
N GLY A 479 4.92 26.30 25.79
CA GLY A 479 4.95 25.56 24.53
C GLY A 479 4.97 24.04 24.71
N HIS A 480 5.04 23.31 23.59
CA HIS A 480 5.18 21.85 23.60
C HIS A 480 6.63 21.45 23.84
N VAL A 481 6.84 20.38 24.60
CA VAL A 481 8.18 19.85 24.91
C VAL A 481 8.27 18.40 24.47
N ARG A 482 9.36 18.08 23.77
CA ARG A 482 9.67 16.72 23.33
C ARG A 482 11.03 16.30 23.86
N ILE A 483 11.09 15.12 24.46
CA ILE A 483 12.28 14.59 25.12
C ILE A 483 12.65 13.27 24.45
N ALA A 484 13.76 13.27 23.71
CA ALA A 484 14.37 12.09 23.12
C ALA A 484 15.58 11.58 23.92
N GLY A 485 16.18 12.42 24.77
CA GLY A 485 17.37 12.10 25.59
C GLY A 485 17.05 11.74 27.04
N LYS A 486 17.97 12.08 27.96
CA LYS A 486 17.82 11.86 29.41
C LYS A 486 17.55 13.18 30.12
N PHE A 487 16.49 13.24 30.92
CA PHE A 487 16.16 14.42 31.72
C PHE A 487 15.94 14.05 33.18
N LYS A 488 16.52 14.83 34.10
CA LYS A 488 16.34 14.67 35.55
C LYS A 488 15.89 15.98 36.19
N GLY A 489 14.69 15.98 36.75
CA GLY A 489 14.05 17.09 37.45
C GLY A 489 12.62 17.34 36.94
N ASP A 490 11.99 18.42 37.41
CA ASP A 490 10.56 18.64 37.20
C ASP A 490 10.27 19.36 35.88
N VAL A 491 9.20 18.91 35.20
CA VAL A 491 8.69 19.49 33.95
C VAL A 491 7.31 20.07 34.19
N ASN A 492 7.18 21.39 34.07
CA ASN A 492 5.92 22.11 34.20
C ASN A 492 5.64 22.93 32.94
N VAL A 493 4.76 22.42 32.09
CA VAL A 493 4.41 23.04 30.81
C VAL A 493 2.91 23.19 30.64
N GLN A 494 2.46 24.29 30.03
CA GLN A 494 1.03 24.45 29.69
C GLN A 494 0.64 23.69 28.41
N GLY A 495 1.63 23.29 27.60
CA GLY A 495 1.45 22.54 26.37
C GLY A 495 1.49 21.02 26.57
N ASP A 496 1.90 20.34 25.52
CA ASP A 496 1.98 18.87 25.46
C ASP A 496 3.42 18.43 25.74
N LEU A 497 3.56 17.32 26.48
CA LEU A 497 4.84 16.68 26.74
C LEU A 497 4.90 15.33 26.02
N THR A 498 5.93 15.10 25.22
CA THR A 498 6.21 13.80 24.58
C THR A 498 7.56 13.24 25.04
N ILE A 499 7.55 12.02 25.57
CA ILE A 499 8.76 11.26 25.90
C ILE A 499 8.93 10.19 24.81
N GLU A 500 9.92 10.34 23.94
CA GLU A 500 10.13 9.44 22.80
C GLU A 500 10.69 8.07 23.23
N ASN A 501 10.67 7.12 22.29
CA ASN A 501 11.22 5.79 22.52
C ASN A 501 12.74 5.87 22.78
N GLY A 502 13.20 5.25 23.88
CA GLY A 502 14.59 5.30 24.32
C GLY A 502 14.95 6.49 25.22
N ALA A 503 14.03 7.45 25.40
CA ALA A 503 14.21 8.57 26.32
C ALA A 503 13.93 8.16 27.78
N LYS A 504 14.60 8.80 28.74
CA LYS A 504 14.37 8.58 30.18
C LYS A 504 14.16 9.90 30.90
N LEU A 505 13.01 10.04 31.57
CA LEU A 505 12.68 11.17 32.43
C LEU A 505 12.60 10.71 33.88
N ASN A 506 13.32 11.38 34.78
CA ASN A 506 13.16 11.20 36.23
C ASN A 506 12.75 12.52 36.89
N GLY A 507 11.53 12.62 37.41
CA GLY A 507 11.00 13.84 38.04
C GLY A 507 9.49 14.04 37.84
N GLY A 508 8.94 15.06 38.50
CA GLY A 508 7.50 15.36 38.46
C GLY A 508 7.09 16.03 37.15
N VAL A 509 5.91 15.66 36.63
CA VAL A 509 5.40 16.15 35.34
C VAL A 509 4.05 16.82 35.52
N ARG A 510 3.92 18.05 35.03
CA ARG A 510 2.67 18.78 34.86
C ARG A 510 2.57 19.28 33.43
N ALA A 511 1.62 18.75 32.67
CA ALA A 511 1.38 19.11 31.27
C ALA A 511 -0.09 18.87 30.89
N LYS A 512 -0.58 19.54 29.84
CA LYS A 512 -1.97 19.35 29.38
C LYS A 512 -2.21 17.94 28.84
N LYS A 513 -1.30 17.48 27.97
CA LYS A 513 -1.27 16.12 27.44
C LYS A 513 0.13 15.53 27.66
N VAL A 514 0.20 14.29 28.15
CA VAL A 514 1.47 13.56 28.31
C VAL A 514 1.45 12.29 27.46
N THR A 515 2.37 12.17 26.51
CA THR A 515 2.55 10.97 25.68
C THR A 515 3.88 10.31 26.02
N VAL A 516 3.86 9.04 26.41
CA VAL A 516 5.03 8.28 26.88
C VAL A 516 5.30 7.07 26.00
N ALA A 517 6.37 7.12 25.21
CA ALA A 517 6.97 5.98 24.51
C ALA A 517 8.27 5.48 25.15
N GLY A 518 8.94 6.31 25.96
CA GLY A 518 10.15 5.96 26.72
C GLY A 518 9.86 5.57 28.17
N GLU A 519 10.78 5.90 29.07
CA GLU A 519 10.68 5.62 30.52
C GLU A 519 10.45 6.92 31.31
N LEU A 520 9.41 6.93 32.14
CA LEU A 520 9.11 7.99 33.09
C LEU A 520 9.14 7.44 34.53
N GLU A 521 10.04 7.98 35.34
CA GLU A 521 10.15 7.67 36.76
C GLU A 521 9.81 8.93 37.58
N GLY A 522 8.59 9.02 38.09
CA GLY A 522 8.08 10.21 38.75
C GLY A 522 6.56 10.35 38.62
N ASN A 523 6.00 11.31 39.36
CA ASN A 523 4.55 11.50 39.42
C ASN A 523 4.06 12.44 38.33
N ILE A 524 2.91 12.13 37.72
CA ILE A 524 2.22 13.04 36.80
C ILE A 524 1.06 13.71 37.55
N GLU A 525 1.08 15.03 37.60
CA GLU A 525 0.08 15.84 38.28
C GLU A 525 -0.76 16.65 37.28
N SER A 526 -2.09 16.58 37.39
CA SER A 526 -3.04 17.43 36.67
C SER A 526 -2.91 17.39 35.13
N ALA A 527 -2.83 16.21 34.53
CA ALA A 527 -2.87 16.07 33.06
C ALA A 527 -4.28 15.81 32.54
N SER A 528 -4.79 16.56 31.56
CA SER A 528 -6.12 16.28 30.98
C SER A 528 -6.15 14.91 30.28
N ARG A 529 -5.03 14.50 29.67
CA ARG A 529 -4.90 13.22 28.97
C ARG A 529 -3.50 12.65 29.04
N VAL A 530 -3.41 11.35 29.33
CA VAL A 530 -2.15 10.59 29.30
C VAL A 530 -2.25 9.44 28.31
N GLU A 531 -1.23 9.30 27.46
CA GLU A 531 -1.13 8.24 26.45
C GLU A 531 0.15 7.45 26.68
N LEU A 532 -0.01 6.16 27.02
CA LEU A 532 1.10 5.24 27.16
C LEU A 532 1.20 4.39 25.88
N LEU A 533 2.27 4.60 25.11
CA LEU A 533 2.53 3.92 23.85
C LEU A 533 3.17 2.53 24.08
N SER A 534 3.28 1.70 23.04
CA SER A 534 3.61 0.27 23.16
C SER A 534 4.95 -0.05 23.84
N SER A 535 5.91 0.88 23.86
CA SER A 535 7.21 0.77 24.55
C SER A 535 7.29 1.57 25.86
N GLY A 536 6.21 2.27 26.23
CA GLY A 536 6.19 3.21 27.34
C GLY A 536 6.21 2.52 28.70
N VAL A 537 7.01 3.06 29.62
CA VAL A 537 7.10 2.62 31.02
C VAL A 537 6.87 3.80 31.96
N ILE A 538 5.90 3.70 32.87
CA ILE A 538 5.68 4.68 33.94
C ILE A 538 5.89 4.02 35.30
N ILE A 539 6.74 4.62 36.14
CA ILE A 539 6.99 4.24 37.52
C ILE A 539 6.71 5.46 38.40
N GLY A 540 5.54 5.51 39.03
CA GLY A 540 5.06 6.67 39.80
C GLY A 540 3.53 6.82 39.76
N ASP A 541 3.01 7.72 40.58
CA ASP A 541 1.57 7.95 40.69
C ASP A 541 1.07 8.93 39.60
N LEU A 542 -0.13 8.68 39.09
CA LEU A 542 -0.74 9.38 37.97
C LEU A 542 -2.06 10.05 38.38
N LYS A 543 -2.19 11.36 38.13
CA LYS A 543 -3.48 12.07 38.18
C LYS A 543 -3.84 12.62 36.82
N ALA A 544 -4.88 12.06 36.18
CA ALA A 544 -5.26 12.45 34.83
C ALA A 544 -6.77 12.45 34.56
N GLY A 545 -7.23 13.26 33.60
CA GLY A 545 -8.63 13.23 33.13
C GLY A 545 -8.98 11.95 32.36
N SER A 546 -8.03 11.43 31.57
CA SER A 546 -8.16 10.19 30.81
C SER A 546 -6.80 9.51 30.60
N LEU A 547 -6.79 8.18 30.53
CA LEU A 547 -5.59 7.37 30.25
C LEU A 547 -5.86 6.39 29.10
N THR A 548 -4.98 6.35 28.10
CA THR A 548 -4.96 5.35 27.03
C THR A 548 -3.69 4.51 27.12
N VAL A 549 -3.82 3.18 27.07
CA VAL A 549 -2.70 2.24 27.26
C VAL A 549 -2.60 1.31 26.05
N ALA A 550 -1.47 1.36 25.34
CA ALA A 550 -1.19 0.47 24.21
C ALA A 550 -0.63 -0.89 24.68
N ALA A 551 -0.91 -1.95 23.92
CA ALA A 551 -0.38 -3.28 24.17
C ALA A 551 1.17 -3.27 24.17
N GLY A 552 1.78 -3.86 25.21
CA GLY A 552 3.24 -3.91 25.41
C GLY A 552 3.79 -2.91 26.45
N SER A 553 3.00 -1.91 26.84
CA SER A 553 3.38 -0.93 27.85
C SER A 553 3.35 -1.46 29.29
N ARG A 554 4.05 -0.78 30.20
CA ARG A 554 4.14 -1.16 31.63
C ARG A 554 3.92 0.05 32.54
N MET A 555 3.06 -0.07 33.53
CA MET A 555 2.83 0.97 34.55
C MET A 555 2.92 0.39 35.95
N ARG A 556 3.56 1.10 36.87
CA ARG A 556 3.64 0.77 38.30
C ARG A 556 3.41 2.04 39.15
N GLY A 557 2.24 2.12 39.80
CA GLY A 557 1.84 3.23 40.67
C GLY A 557 0.31 3.29 40.85
N GLN A 558 -0.20 4.27 41.59
CA GLN A 558 -1.64 4.56 41.68
C GLN A 558 -2.10 5.48 40.55
N ALA A 559 -3.35 5.31 40.09
CA ALA A 559 -3.96 6.13 39.05
C ALA A 559 -5.30 6.70 39.53
N ASP A 560 -5.40 8.01 39.63
CA ASP A 560 -6.62 8.73 39.99
C ASP A 560 -7.19 9.47 38.76
N PHE A 561 -8.50 9.31 38.53
CA PHE A 561 -9.22 9.88 37.39
C PHE A 561 -10.30 10.89 37.82
N GLY A 562 -10.57 11.89 36.97
CA GLY A 562 -11.65 12.88 37.17
C GLY A 562 -11.21 14.24 37.72
N TRP A 563 -9.92 14.58 37.61
CA TRP A 563 -9.39 15.89 37.99
C TRP A 563 -9.37 16.83 36.78
N ASP A 564 -10.22 17.86 36.77
CA ASP A 564 -10.24 18.90 35.74
C ASP A 564 -10.03 20.27 36.40
N ASP A 565 -8.89 20.91 36.15
CA ASP A 565 -8.56 22.25 36.67
C ASP A 565 -9.27 23.33 35.81
N GLY A 566 -10.61 23.37 35.90
CA GLY A 566 -11.46 24.22 35.06
C GLY A 566 -12.70 24.76 35.78
N LYS A 567 -12.52 25.74 36.68
CA LYS A 567 -13.49 26.74 37.22
C LYS A 567 -15.00 26.44 37.02
N SER A 568 -15.70 26.07 38.10
CA SER A 568 -17.15 26.27 38.21
C SER A 568 -17.46 27.72 38.63
N SER A 569 -18.11 28.49 37.75
CA SER A 569 -18.74 29.77 38.08
C SER A 569 -20.24 29.71 37.75
N ALA A 570 -21.06 29.44 38.79
CA ALA A 570 -22.37 30.02 39.17
C ALA A 570 -23.50 30.19 38.10
N PRO A 571 -24.82 30.20 38.45
CA PRO A 571 -25.35 30.74 39.71
C PRO A 571 -26.52 30.01 40.41
N SER A 572 -26.67 30.42 41.66
CA SER A 572 -27.78 30.22 42.59
C SER A 572 -29.18 30.38 42.00
N LYS A 573 -30.09 29.48 42.38
CA LYS A 573 -31.50 29.80 42.62
C LYS A 573 -32.00 29.15 43.92
N SER A 574 -32.32 30.05 44.86
CA SER A 574 -33.43 30.05 45.82
C SER A 574 -33.88 28.72 46.47
N GLY A 575 -33.72 28.64 47.79
CA GLY A 575 -34.33 27.61 48.61
C GLY A 575 -35.73 27.95 49.13
N ALA A 576 -36.36 26.95 49.74
CA ALA A 576 -37.01 27.00 51.06
C ALA A 576 -37.57 25.60 51.41
N LYS A 577 -37.14 25.08 52.58
CA LYS A 577 -37.94 24.44 53.67
C LYS A 577 -39.00 23.39 53.31
N ASP A 578 -39.28 22.32 54.04
CA ASP A 578 -38.81 21.63 55.26
C ASP A 578 -39.74 20.38 55.37
N LYS A 579 -39.24 19.27 55.91
CA LYS A 579 -39.94 18.22 56.69
C LYS A 579 -41.12 17.37 56.14
N ASP A 580 -40.93 16.06 56.30
CA ASP A 580 -41.83 15.00 56.84
C ASP A 580 -41.67 13.71 56.00
N ALA A 581 -40.97 12.69 56.50
CA ALA A 581 -41.44 11.64 57.42
C ALA A 581 -42.33 10.57 56.73
N GLU A 582 -41.83 9.33 56.83
CA GLU A 582 -42.60 8.09 56.97
C GLU A 582 -43.34 7.43 55.76
N ASN A 583 -42.77 6.28 55.37
CA ASN A 583 -43.36 4.93 55.55
C ASN A 583 -43.90 4.15 54.32
N VAL A 584 -43.72 2.82 54.44
CA VAL A 584 -44.42 1.68 53.81
C VAL A 584 -43.91 1.09 52.48
N ALA A 585 -43.07 0.05 52.64
CA ALA A 585 -43.19 -1.34 52.18
C ALA A 585 -43.97 -1.73 50.90
N ALA A 586 -43.30 -2.62 50.14
CA ALA A 586 -43.78 -3.80 49.42
C ALA A 586 -44.69 -3.65 48.18
N SER A 587 -44.14 -4.01 47.01
CA SER A 587 -44.47 -5.24 46.25
C SER A 587 -43.37 -5.51 45.24
#